data_AF-A0A410RHD1-F1
#
_entry.id   AF-A0A410RHD1-F1
#
_cell.length_a   1.000
_cell.length_b   1.000
_cell.length_c   1.000
_cell.angle_alpha   90.00
_cell.angle_beta   90.00
_cell.angle_gamma   90.00
#
_symmetry.space_group_name_H-M   'P 1'
#
loop_
_entity.id
_entity.type
_entity.pdbx_description
1 polymer ?
#
loop_
_entity_poly.entity_id
_entity_poly.type
_entity_poly.pdbx_seq_one_letter_code
_entity_poly.pdbx_strand_id
1 'polypeptide(L)'
;MMEVLLLLLVGVTLTLGMDCECGPLKQIKVKRQWAQAYGTGHHRLDFAREVFQHFFDHHPEAKDLFTRVNGKNIHSPEFEAHMARVFGGLDLTIGLLDDQPTLDAALHHLHDQHKDRNIDNDHYDSFGGLLLEAIAKHVDHFDKKAWLDCGKHILDSLKTKEEEVIIS
;
A
#
# COMPACT_ATOMS: atom_id res chain seq x y z
N MET A 1 -45.26 -19.42 -21.12
CA MET A 1 -44.69 -19.10 -19.80
C MET A 1 -43.24 -19.56 -19.61
N MET A 2 -42.72 -20.51 -20.39
CA MET A 2 -41.33 -20.98 -20.27
C MET A 2 -40.29 -20.04 -20.92
N GLU A 3 -40.68 -19.29 -21.96
CA GLU A 3 -39.77 -18.37 -22.69
C GLU A 3 -39.47 -17.07 -21.94
N VAL A 4 -40.42 -16.58 -21.13
CA VAL A 4 -40.21 -15.39 -20.27
C VAL A 4 -39.29 -15.72 -19.10
N LEU A 5 -39.27 -16.97 -18.64
CA LEU A 5 -38.41 -17.44 -17.56
C LEU A 5 -36.95 -17.60 -18.03
N LEU A 6 -36.72 -17.94 -19.30
CA LEU A 6 -35.38 -18.05 -19.89
C LEU A 6 -34.70 -16.67 -20.06
N LEU A 7 -35.49 -15.64 -20.41
CA LEU A 7 -34.99 -14.27 -20.58
C LEU A 7 -34.59 -13.61 -19.24
N LEU A 8 -35.23 -13.99 -18.14
CA LEU A 8 -34.86 -13.54 -16.79
C LEU A 8 -33.57 -14.20 -16.28
N LEU A 9 -33.26 -15.43 -16.71
CA LEU A 9 -32.02 -16.13 -16.34
C LEU A 9 -30.80 -15.65 -17.15
N VAL A 10 -30.98 -15.25 -18.41
CA VAL A 10 -29.90 -14.69 -19.23
C VAL A 10 -29.55 -13.26 -18.80
N GLY A 11 -30.52 -12.48 -18.32
CA GLY A 11 -30.29 -11.11 -17.83
C GLY A 11 -29.45 -11.00 -16.54
N VAL A 12 -29.30 -12.09 -15.78
CA VAL A 12 -28.50 -12.12 -14.54
C VAL A 12 -27.04 -12.55 -14.81
N THR A 13 -26.72 -13.01 -16.02
CA THR A 13 -25.38 -13.54 -16.35
C THR A 13 -24.39 -12.52 -16.92
N LEU A 14 -24.76 -11.24 -17.09
CA LEU A 14 -23.97 -10.26 -17.85
C LEU A 14 -23.17 -9.22 -17.05
N THR A 15 -22.88 -9.40 -15.75
CA THR A 15 -21.92 -8.50 -15.06
C THR A 15 -21.02 -9.19 -14.05
N LEU A 16 -20.54 -10.41 -14.32
CA LEU A 16 -19.34 -10.93 -13.64
C LEU A 16 -18.06 -10.40 -14.32
N GLY A 17 -18.08 -9.12 -14.67
CA GLY A 17 -16.92 -8.41 -15.18
C GLY A 17 -15.99 -8.08 -14.01
N MET A 18 -15.02 -8.97 -13.79
CA MET A 18 -13.70 -8.66 -13.24
C MET A 18 -13.66 -7.71 -12.04
N ASP A 19 -13.82 -8.26 -10.84
CA ASP A 19 -13.46 -7.59 -9.57
C ASP A 19 -11.94 -7.43 -9.39
N CYS A 20 -11.16 -7.15 -10.43
CA CYS A 20 -9.71 -6.93 -10.35
C CYS A 20 -9.32 -5.47 -10.09
N GLU A 21 -10.27 -4.54 -10.11
CA GLU A 21 -9.99 -3.11 -9.95
C GLU A 21 -10.30 -2.61 -8.53
N CYS A 22 -9.57 -1.57 -8.09
CA CYS A 22 -9.83 -0.83 -6.86
C CYS A 22 -11.10 0.04 -7.01
N GLY A 23 -12.26 -0.62 -6.99
CA GLY A 23 -13.55 0.07 -7.10
C GLY A 23 -13.98 0.79 -5.81
N PRO A 24 -15.04 1.63 -5.86
CA PRO A 24 -15.45 2.51 -4.77
C PRO A 24 -15.65 1.80 -3.41
N LEU A 25 -16.22 0.59 -3.41
CA LEU A 25 -16.43 -0.18 -2.18
C LEU A 25 -15.11 -0.63 -1.55
N LYS A 26 -14.12 -1.02 -2.36
CA LYS A 26 -12.79 -1.42 -1.89
C LYS A 26 -12.01 -0.22 -1.37
N GLN A 27 -12.11 0.93 -2.04
CA GLN A 27 -11.51 2.19 -1.58
C GLN A 27 -12.03 2.56 -0.18
N ILE A 28 -13.35 2.56 0.02
CA ILE A 28 -13.96 2.83 1.33
C ILE A 28 -13.51 1.81 2.37
N LYS A 29 -13.46 0.53 2.00
CA LYS A 29 -13.02 -0.56 2.89
C LYS A 29 -11.56 -0.36 3.35
N VAL A 30 -10.66 -0.05 2.42
CA VAL A 30 -9.24 0.24 2.69
C VAL A 30 -9.10 1.48 3.55
N LYS A 31 -9.74 2.60 3.19
CA LYS A 31 -9.72 3.85 4.00
C LYS A 31 -10.19 3.62 5.44
N ARG A 32 -11.24 2.81 5.63
CA ARG A 32 -11.76 2.45 6.95
C ARG A 32 -10.80 1.57 7.74
N GLN A 33 -10.28 0.50 7.14
CA GLN A 33 -9.35 -0.41 7.82
C GLN A 33 -8.03 0.30 8.14
N TRP A 34 -7.57 1.18 7.25
CA TRP A 34 -6.42 2.03 7.50
C TRP A 34 -6.63 2.94 8.71
N ALA A 35 -7.77 3.64 8.80
CA ALA A 35 -8.07 4.50 9.94
C ALA A 35 -8.09 3.73 11.28
N GLN A 36 -8.57 2.48 11.27
CA GLN A 36 -8.56 1.61 12.44
C GLN A 36 -7.14 1.16 12.81
N ALA A 37 -6.35 0.69 11.86
CA ALA A 37 -4.99 0.19 12.11
C ALA A 37 -3.99 1.31 12.46
N TYR A 38 -3.98 2.38 11.67
CA TYR A 38 -3.01 3.46 11.82
C TYR A 38 -3.32 4.36 13.02
N GLY A 39 -4.61 4.54 13.33
CA GLY A 39 -5.06 5.29 14.50
C GLY A 39 -4.68 6.78 14.48
N THR A 40 -4.50 7.35 15.68
CA THR A 40 -4.28 8.78 15.91
C THR A 40 -3.22 9.03 16.97
N GLY A 41 -2.64 10.23 16.99
CA GLY A 41 -1.65 10.63 17.99
C GLY A 41 -0.46 9.67 18.04
N HIS A 42 -0.10 9.22 19.24
CA HIS A 42 1.03 8.31 19.45
C HIS A 42 0.85 6.93 18.82
N HIS A 43 -0.39 6.44 18.65
CA HIS A 43 -0.64 5.14 18.02
C HIS A 43 -0.10 5.06 16.59
N ARG A 44 -0.09 6.18 15.86
CA ARG A 44 0.49 6.24 14.51
C ARG A 44 1.96 5.87 14.50
N LEU A 45 2.70 6.36 15.49
CA LEU A 45 4.13 6.10 15.61
C LEU A 45 4.40 4.67 16.08
N ASP A 46 3.57 4.15 16.99
CA ASP A 46 3.69 2.77 17.46
C ASP A 46 3.42 1.76 16.34
N PHE A 47 2.37 1.99 15.54
CA PHE A 47 2.07 1.18 14.36
C PHE A 47 3.19 1.26 13.32
N ALA A 48 3.68 2.47 13.02
CA ALA A 48 4.79 2.64 12.07
C ALA A 48 6.06 1.92 12.54
N ARG A 49 6.36 1.98 13.84
CA ARG A 49 7.50 1.29 14.44
C ARG A 49 7.35 -0.22 14.37
N GLU A 50 6.16 -0.77 14.61
CA GLU A 50 5.90 -2.20 14.44
C GLU A 50 6.24 -2.65 13.02
N VAL A 51 5.75 -1.94 12.00
CA VAL A 51 6.00 -2.28 10.59
C VAL A 51 7.49 -2.21 10.26
N PHE A 52 8.19 -1.15 10.66
CA PHE A 52 9.63 -1.02 10.39
C PHE A 52 10.47 -2.04 11.15
N GLN A 53 10.10 -2.37 12.40
CA GLN A 53 10.75 -3.43 13.17
C GLN A 53 10.60 -4.76 12.44
N HIS A 54 9.38 -5.11 12.01
CA HIS A 54 9.10 -6.34 11.27
C HIS A 54 9.89 -6.38 9.95
N PHE A 55 9.93 -5.27 9.19
CA PHE A 55 10.71 -5.15 7.97
C PHE A 55 12.20 -5.36 8.20
N PHE A 56 12.79 -4.74 9.21
CA PHE A 56 14.21 -4.88 9.53
C PHE A 56 14.61 -6.22 10.14
N ASP A 57 13.65 -6.98 10.69
CA ASP A 57 13.88 -8.34 11.13
C ASP A 57 13.95 -9.31 9.93
N HIS A 58 13.23 -9.01 8.84
CA HIS A 58 13.24 -9.80 7.60
C HIS A 58 14.36 -9.37 6.64
N HIS A 59 14.67 -8.07 6.63
CA HIS A 59 15.63 -7.41 5.76
C HIS A 59 16.62 -6.58 6.59
N PRO A 60 17.49 -7.22 7.40
CA PRO A 60 18.44 -6.50 8.23
C PRO A 60 19.40 -5.62 7.41
N GLU A 61 19.70 -6.00 6.17
CA GLU A 61 20.50 -5.23 5.21
C GLU A 61 19.85 -3.91 4.80
N ALA A 62 18.51 -3.83 4.83
CA ALA A 62 17.80 -2.61 4.44
C ALA A 62 18.10 -1.44 5.39
N LYS A 63 18.60 -1.68 6.61
CA LYS A 63 19.03 -0.63 7.56
C LYS A 63 20.09 0.30 6.95
N ASP A 64 20.88 -0.17 5.99
CA ASP A 64 21.92 0.64 5.34
C ASP A 64 21.32 1.73 4.42
N LEU A 65 20.10 1.51 3.91
CA LEU A 65 19.34 2.52 3.16
C LEU A 65 18.91 3.70 4.05
N PHE A 66 18.87 3.49 5.37
CA PHE A 66 18.34 4.45 6.36
C PHE A 66 19.42 5.06 7.27
N THR A 67 20.70 5.01 6.88
CA THR A 67 21.81 5.56 7.67
C THR A 67 21.65 7.04 8.03
N ARG A 68 21.16 7.87 7.09
CA ARG A 68 20.96 9.32 7.29
C ARG A 68 19.86 9.67 8.31
N VAL A 69 19.01 8.72 8.65
CA VAL A 69 17.90 8.88 9.60
C VAL A 69 18.07 7.96 10.81
N ASN A 70 19.29 7.44 11.03
CA ASN A 70 19.62 6.56 12.15
C ASN A 70 18.79 5.25 12.20
N GLY A 71 18.57 4.60 11.05
CA GLY A 71 17.78 3.35 10.96
C GLY A 71 18.29 2.15 11.78
N LYS A 72 19.49 2.24 12.35
CA LYS A 72 19.99 1.24 13.32
C LYS A 72 19.32 1.34 14.69
N ASN A 73 18.72 2.49 15.02
CA ASN A 73 17.93 2.70 16.22
C ASN A 73 16.55 3.26 15.87
N ILE A 74 15.55 2.38 15.72
CA ILE A 74 14.19 2.79 15.35
C ILE A 74 13.45 3.60 16.43
N HIS A 75 14.02 3.69 17.64
CA HIS A 75 13.53 4.53 18.73
C HIS A 75 14.21 5.91 18.78
N SER A 76 15.08 6.23 17.81
CA SER A 76 15.70 7.55 17.76
C SER A 76 14.74 8.60 17.22
N PRO A 77 14.80 9.86 17.70
CA PRO A 77 13.95 10.94 17.19
C PRO A 77 14.05 11.14 15.66
N GLU A 78 15.24 10.92 15.08
CA GLU A 78 15.46 11.01 13.63
C GLU A 78 14.68 9.95 12.86
N PHE A 79 14.68 8.71 13.37
CA PHE A 79 13.96 7.63 12.73
C PHE A 79 12.46 7.74 12.98
N GLU A 80 12.03 8.17 14.17
CA GLU A 80 10.62 8.47 14.45
C GLU A 80 10.07 9.55 13.53
N ALA A 81 10.83 10.62 13.31
CA ALA A 81 10.47 11.65 12.32
C ALA A 81 10.41 11.08 10.90
N HIS A 82 11.28 10.12 10.55
CA HIS A 82 11.23 9.46 9.26
C HIS A 82 10.00 8.56 9.10
N MET A 83 9.69 7.74 10.11
CA MET A 83 8.49 6.91 10.17
C MET A 83 7.23 7.77 9.96
N ALA A 84 7.15 8.91 10.66
CA ALA A 84 6.05 9.85 10.49
C ALA A 84 5.92 10.39 9.05
N ARG A 85 7.04 10.62 8.34
CA ARG A 85 7.01 11.04 6.92
C ARG A 85 6.54 9.92 5.99
N VAL A 86 7.05 8.70 6.17
CA VAL A 86 6.66 7.53 5.35
C VAL A 86 5.18 7.23 5.53
N PHE A 87 4.72 7.11 6.77
CA PHE A 87 3.33 6.80 7.09
C PHE A 87 2.39 7.98 6.81
N GLY A 88 2.88 9.23 6.88
CA GLY A 88 2.13 10.39 6.39
C GLY A 88 1.92 10.38 4.88
N GLY A 89 2.94 9.97 4.10
CA GLY A 89 2.80 9.75 2.65
C GLY A 89 1.82 8.63 2.33
N LEU A 90 1.87 7.53 3.07
CA LEU A 90 0.92 6.43 2.93
C LEU A 90 -0.52 6.86 3.29
N ASP A 91 -0.71 7.57 4.41
CA ASP A 91 -2.01 8.14 4.83
C ASP A 91 -2.59 9.06 3.75
N LEU A 92 -1.74 9.90 3.14
CA LEU A 92 -2.13 10.76 2.01
C LEU A 92 -2.61 9.92 0.82
N THR A 93 -1.80 8.97 0.34
CA THR A 93 -2.17 8.16 -0.84
C THR A 93 -3.42 7.31 -0.62
N ILE A 94 -3.60 6.74 0.57
CA ILE A 94 -4.83 6.02 0.94
C ILE A 94 -6.02 6.98 1.01
N GLY A 95 -5.82 8.18 1.55
CA GLY A 95 -6.84 9.23 1.63
C GLY A 95 -7.35 9.68 0.25
N LEU A 96 -6.51 9.60 -0.78
CA LEU A 96 -6.77 10.00 -2.17
C LEU A 96 -7.30 8.86 -3.07
N LEU A 97 -7.55 7.66 -2.54
CA LEU A 97 -8.01 6.51 -3.35
C LEU A 97 -9.30 6.79 -4.14
N ASP A 98 -10.12 7.73 -3.71
CA ASP A 98 -11.37 8.17 -4.35
C ASP A 98 -11.22 9.45 -5.21
N ASP A 99 -10.00 9.99 -5.36
CA ASP A 99 -9.66 11.13 -6.20
C ASP A 99 -8.44 10.81 -7.08
N GLN A 100 -8.69 10.07 -8.17
CA GLN A 100 -7.64 9.52 -9.03
C GLN A 100 -6.68 10.58 -9.60
N PRO A 101 -7.13 11.74 -10.12
CA PRO A 101 -6.21 12.77 -10.62
C PRO A 101 -5.24 13.29 -9.54
N THR A 102 -5.74 13.49 -8.31
CA THR A 102 -4.89 13.96 -7.20
C THR A 102 -3.97 12.85 -6.70
N LEU A 103 -4.45 11.60 -6.65
CA LEU A 103 -3.63 10.44 -6.34
C LEU A 103 -2.46 10.31 -7.32
N ASP A 104 -2.72 10.36 -8.62
CA ASP A 104 -1.69 10.22 -9.65
C ASP A 104 -0.62 11.32 -9.55
N ALA A 105 -1.03 12.56 -9.25
CA ALA A 105 -0.10 13.65 -9.01
C ALA A 105 0.77 13.42 -7.76
N ALA A 106 0.18 12.91 -6.67
CA ALA A 106 0.90 12.57 -5.45
C ALA A 106 1.87 11.39 -5.66
N LEU A 107 1.46 10.35 -6.38
CA LEU A 107 2.30 9.19 -6.71
C LEU A 107 3.45 9.57 -7.64
N HIS A 108 3.22 10.45 -8.62
CA HIS A 108 4.30 10.98 -9.47
C HIS A 108 5.36 11.72 -8.63
N HIS A 109 4.93 12.54 -7.67
CA HIS A 109 5.86 13.21 -6.76
C HIS A 109 6.62 12.21 -5.87
N LEU A 110 5.95 11.19 -5.36
CA LEU A 110 6.60 10.14 -4.54
C LEU A 110 7.60 9.32 -5.36
N HIS A 111 7.27 8.98 -6.60
CA HIS A 111 8.18 8.33 -7.54
C HIS A 111 9.45 9.17 -7.74
N ASP A 112 9.31 10.49 -7.96
CA ASP A 112 10.46 11.39 -8.09
C ASP A 112 11.36 11.42 -6.84
N GLN A 113 10.81 11.19 -5.65
CA GLN A 113 11.59 11.10 -4.40
C GLN A 113 12.35 9.77 -4.26
N HIS A 114 11.88 8.71 -4.93
CA HIS A 114 12.35 7.33 -4.77
C HIS A 114 13.19 6.83 -5.95
N LYS A 115 13.02 7.36 -7.16
CA LYS A 115 13.71 6.90 -8.39
C LYS A 115 15.25 6.90 -8.28
N ASP A 116 15.82 7.89 -7.59
CA ASP A 116 17.27 8.02 -7.43
C ASP A 116 17.82 7.32 -6.17
N ARG A 117 17.00 6.51 -5.50
CA ARG A 117 17.36 5.82 -4.24
C ARG A 117 17.95 4.44 -4.44
N ASN A 118 17.84 3.87 -5.65
CA ASN A 118 18.30 2.51 -5.98
C ASN A 118 17.83 1.46 -4.97
N ILE A 119 16.55 1.54 -4.58
CA ILE A 119 15.91 0.55 -3.70
C ILE A 119 15.43 -0.60 -4.57
N ASP A 120 15.74 -1.83 -4.17
CA ASP A 120 15.31 -3.03 -4.89
C ASP A 120 13.77 -3.12 -4.88
N ASN A 121 13.19 -3.53 -6.01
CA ASN A 121 11.76 -3.78 -6.13
C ASN A 121 11.28 -4.82 -5.10
N ASP A 122 12.14 -5.78 -4.73
CA ASP A 122 11.87 -6.78 -3.69
C ASP A 122 11.66 -6.14 -2.30
N HIS A 123 12.38 -5.06 -1.97
CA HIS A 123 12.17 -4.35 -0.70
C HIS A 123 10.81 -3.66 -0.65
N TYR A 124 10.33 -3.12 -1.78
CA TYR A 124 8.97 -2.57 -1.87
C TYR A 124 7.92 -3.67 -1.67
N ASP A 125 8.06 -4.80 -2.36
CA ASP A 125 7.12 -5.92 -2.25
C ASP A 125 7.08 -6.51 -0.84
N SER A 126 8.24 -6.71 -0.21
CA SER A 126 8.33 -7.17 1.16
C SER A 126 7.72 -6.16 2.13
N PHE A 127 8.07 -4.88 2.03
CA PHE A 127 7.50 -3.85 2.90
C PHE A 127 5.97 -3.79 2.76
N GLY A 128 5.45 -3.86 1.53
CA GLY A 128 4.02 -3.92 1.26
C GLY A 128 3.35 -5.14 1.90
N GLY A 129 3.94 -6.33 1.76
CA GLY A 129 3.43 -7.56 2.39
C GLY A 129 3.39 -7.47 3.91
N LEU A 130 4.47 -7.00 4.53
CA LEU A 130 4.60 -6.84 5.98
C LEU A 130 3.67 -5.77 6.54
N LEU A 131 3.44 -4.69 5.80
CA LEU A 131 2.43 -3.70 6.12
C LEU A 131 1.03 -4.33 6.16
N LEU A 132 0.66 -5.17 5.19
CA LEU A 132 -0.63 -5.85 5.18
C LEU A 132 -0.78 -6.82 6.36
N GLU A 133 0.30 -7.53 6.73
CA GLU A 133 0.31 -8.38 7.93
C GLU A 133 0.09 -7.57 9.20
N ALA A 134 0.75 -6.41 9.34
CA ALA A 134 0.55 -5.52 10.46
C ALA A 134 -0.91 -5.01 10.52
N ILE A 135 -1.46 -4.52 9.40
CA ILE A 135 -2.86 -4.05 9.34
C ILE A 135 -3.81 -5.16 9.79
N ALA A 136 -3.61 -6.40 9.32
CA ALA A 136 -4.47 -7.53 9.65
C ALA A 136 -4.53 -7.85 11.17
N LYS A 137 -3.50 -7.49 11.95
CA LYS A 137 -3.49 -7.66 13.41
C LYS A 137 -4.33 -6.60 14.13
N HIS A 138 -4.53 -5.43 13.52
CA HIS A 138 -5.17 -4.26 14.14
C HIS A 138 -6.59 -3.98 13.65
N VAL A 139 -7.12 -4.81 12.74
CA VAL A 139 -8.47 -4.63 12.19
C VAL A 139 -9.30 -5.90 12.23
N ASP A 140 -10.60 -5.73 12.43
CA ASP A 140 -11.55 -6.81 12.29
C ASP A 140 -11.88 -7.09 10.82
N HIS A 141 -12.04 -8.37 10.48
CA HIS A 141 -12.44 -8.82 9.14
C HIS A 141 -11.57 -8.19 8.03
N PHE A 142 -10.24 -8.34 8.17
CA PHE A 142 -9.25 -7.84 7.20
C PHE A 142 -9.60 -8.26 5.77
N ASP A 143 -9.69 -7.28 4.87
CA ASP A 143 -10.03 -7.53 3.46
C ASP A 143 -8.77 -7.49 2.61
N LYS A 144 -8.03 -8.61 2.64
CA LYS A 144 -6.78 -8.75 1.91
C LYS A 144 -6.94 -8.43 0.43
N LYS A 145 -8.06 -8.80 -0.19
CA LYS A 145 -8.28 -8.56 -1.62
C LYS A 145 -8.42 -7.07 -1.91
N ALA A 146 -9.22 -6.34 -1.14
CA ALA A 146 -9.36 -4.89 -1.31
C ALA A 146 -8.01 -4.17 -1.16
N TRP A 147 -7.20 -4.59 -0.17
CA TRP A 147 -5.86 -4.04 0.03
C TRP A 147 -4.90 -4.35 -1.12
N LEU A 148 -4.90 -5.56 -1.66
CA LEU A 148 -4.08 -5.91 -2.82
C LEU A 148 -4.51 -5.13 -4.07
N ASP A 149 -5.82 -5.07 -4.34
CA ASP A 149 -6.35 -4.40 -5.53
C ASP A 149 -6.08 -2.87 -5.49
N CYS A 150 -6.19 -2.24 -4.33
CA CYS A 150 -5.97 -0.79 -4.16
C CYS A 150 -4.51 -0.42 -3.91
N GLY A 151 -3.78 -1.23 -3.13
CA GLY A 151 -2.39 -0.99 -2.80
C GLY A 151 -1.44 -1.22 -3.98
N LYS A 152 -1.83 -2.04 -4.96
CA LYS A 152 -1.00 -2.33 -6.15
C LYS A 152 -0.58 -1.06 -6.88
N HIS A 153 -1.51 -0.15 -7.19
CA HIS A 153 -1.20 1.10 -7.89
C HIS A 153 -0.22 1.98 -7.12
N ILE A 154 -0.43 2.09 -5.79
CA ILE A 154 0.44 2.86 -4.91
C ILE A 154 1.85 2.25 -4.91
N LEU A 155 1.97 0.95 -4.72
CA LEU A 155 3.27 0.27 -4.62
C LEU A 155 4.03 0.28 -5.94
N ASP A 156 3.36 -0.07 -7.03
CA ASP A 156 3.96 -0.12 -8.36
C ASP A 156 4.46 1.27 -8.82
N SER A 157 3.81 2.34 -8.38
CA SER A 157 4.25 3.71 -8.71
C SER A 157 5.61 4.09 -8.11
N LEU A 158 6.02 3.44 -7.02
CA LEU A 158 7.31 3.70 -6.35
C LEU A 158 8.46 2.92 -6.97
N LYS A 159 8.15 1.81 -7.63
CA LYS A 159 9.14 0.91 -8.23
C LYS A 159 9.78 1.55 -9.45
N THR A 160 11.05 1.25 -9.66
CA THR A 160 11.70 1.54 -10.94
C THR A 160 11.28 0.47 -11.94
N LYS A 161 10.98 0.86 -13.18
CA LYS A 161 10.75 -0.10 -14.25
C LYS A 161 12.06 -0.83 -14.49
N GLU A 162 12.05 -2.16 -14.40
CA GLU A 162 13.15 -2.96 -14.93
C GLU A 162 13.34 -2.56 -16.39
N GLU A 163 14.51 -2.04 -16.75
CA GLU A 163 14.87 -1.87 -18.15
C GLU A 163 14.84 -3.27 -18.76
N GLU A 164 13.91 -3.51 -19.70
CA GLU A 164 14.02 -4.62 -20.63
C GLU A 164 15.41 -4.50 -21.27
N VAL A 165 16.34 -5.36 -20.84
CA VAL A 165 17.61 -5.55 -21.52
C VAL A 165 17.26 -6.13 -22.88
N ILE A 166 17.06 -5.25 -23.86
CA ILE A 166 16.95 -5.61 -25.27
C ILE A 166 18.34 -6.12 -25.65
N ILE A 167 18.54 -7.43 -25.58
CA ILE A 167 19.70 -8.09 -26.17
C ILE A 167 19.53 -7.95 -27.69
N SER A 168 20.25 -7.00 -28.28
CA SER A 168 20.37 -6.80 -29.73
C SER A 168 21.26 -7.86 -30.37
#